data_AF-A0A7K5DKB0-F1
#
_entry.id   AF-A0A7K5DKB0-F1
#
_cell.length_a   1.000
_cell.length_b   1.000
_cell.length_c   1.000
_cell.angle_alpha   90.00
_cell.angle_beta   90.00
_cell.angle_gamma   90.00
#
_symmetry.space_group_name_H-M   'P 1'
#
loop_
_entity.id
_entity.type
_entity.pdbx_description
1 polymer ?
#
loop_
_entity_poly.entity_id
_entity_poly.type
_entity_poly.pdbx_seq_one_letter_code
_entity_poly.pdbx_strand_id
1 'polypeptide(L)'
;MAAPTGRSCRRVWAAFIPAALLCLAARAAAEPGAEPGTAGFDVRPGGEVHSFSRSLGDYSCTFTYSAQGGTNEQWQMNVGLSEDNGLFSCSIWRPQGKSYLFFTQFKAEVKGAKIEHAMAYSQAAVGAQNDIPLKQEEFEVTETTVSHREGKFRFELSKLLIAAKTPRDEL
;
A
#
# COMPACT_ATOMS: atom_id res chain seq x y z
N MET A 1 94.47 -34.07 -6.56
CA MET A 1 94.17 -35.13 -7.55
C MET A 1 92.69 -35.09 -7.87
N ALA A 2 92.40 -35.24 -9.17
CA ALA A 2 91.17 -35.59 -9.89
C ALA A 2 89.78 -35.61 -9.18
N ALA A 3 88.83 -35.05 -9.94
CA ALA A 3 87.36 -35.07 -9.86
C ALA A 3 86.74 -36.52 -9.95
N PRO A 4 85.41 -36.78 -10.17
CA PRO A 4 84.31 -35.87 -10.51
C PRO A 4 82.85 -36.22 -10.04
N THR A 5 81.93 -35.31 -10.40
CA THR A 5 80.55 -35.48 -10.95
C THR A 5 79.36 -36.03 -10.16
N GLY A 6 78.27 -35.26 -10.21
CA GLY A 6 76.86 -35.73 -10.21
C GLY A 6 75.85 -34.57 -10.03
N ARG A 7 75.47 -33.83 -11.09
CA ARG A 7 74.10 -33.76 -11.71
C ARG A 7 72.96 -34.28 -10.81
N SER A 8 71.74 -33.74 -10.74
CA SER A 8 71.03 -32.67 -11.44
C SER A 8 69.60 -32.64 -10.87
N CYS A 9 69.10 -31.44 -10.53
CA CYS A 9 67.73 -30.92 -10.80
C CYS A 9 66.47 -31.71 -10.34
N ARG A 10 65.65 -31.09 -9.47
CA ARG A 10 64.25 -30.62 -9.71
C ARG A 10 63.44 -30.56 -8.42
N ARG A 11 63.04 -29.34 -8.02
CA ARG A 11 61.68 -28.74 -8.11
C ARG A 11 60.81 -28.98 -6.88
N VAL A 12 60.89 -27.98 -6.00
CA VAL A 12 59.92 -27.62 -4.96
C VAL A 12 58.63 -27.15 -5.63
N TRP A 13 57.48 -27.78 -5.36
CA TRP A 13 56.17 -27.18 -5.61
C TRP A 13 55.34 -27.18 -4.32
N ALA A 14 54.84 -25.98 -4.03
CA ALA A 14 54.30 -25.53 -2.76
C ALA A 14 52.82 -25.92 -2.56
N ALA A 15 52.42 -25.81 -1.30
CA ALA A 15 51.11 -26.14 -0.74
C ALA A 15 49.93 -25.43 -1.41
N PHE A 16 48.81 -26.13 -1.53
CA PHE A 16 47.50 -25.56 -1.83
C PHE A 16 46.62 -25.62 -0.57
N ILE A 17 46.20 -24.45 -0.07
CA ILE A 17 45.14 -24.27 0.94
C ILE A 17 43.90 -23.72 0.19
N PRO A 18 42.69 -24.28 0.37
CA PRO A 18 41.50 -23.66 -0.19
C PRO A 18 40.94 -22.61 0.79
N ALA A 19 40.90 -21.35 0.35
CA ALA A 19 40.20 -20.27 1.04
C ALA A 19 38.71 -20.28 0.63
N ALA A 20 37.84 -20.58 1.59
CA ALA A 20 36.39 -20.45 1.44
C ALA A 20 36.02 -18.96 1.55
N LEU A 21 35.69 -18.32 0.42
CA LEU A 21 35.05 -17.00 0.41
C LEU A 21 33.53 -17.16 0.47
N LEU A 22 32.96 -16.90 1.65
CA LEU A 22 31.53 -16.76 1.87
C LEU A 22 31.12 -15.30 1.55
N CYS A 23 30.73 -15.01 0.32
CA CYS A 23 30.15 -13.71 -0.02
C CYS A 23 28.67 -13.69 0.38
N LEU A 24 28.36 -13.05 1.51
CA LEU A 24 26.99 -12.67 1.87
C LEU A 24 26.45 -11.68 0.82
N ALA A 25 25.50 -12.12 0.00
CA ALA A 25 24.67 -11.22 -0.78
C ALA A 25 23.68 -10.53 0.17
N ALA A 26 23.98 -9.29 0.57
CA ALA A 26 23.01 -8.43 1.23
C ALA A 26 21.87 -8.13 0.25
N ARG A 27 20.72 -8.77 0.44
CA ARG A 27 19.47 -8.38 -0.23
C ARG A 27 19.06 -7.02 0.32
N ALA A 28 19.23 -5.96 -0.48
CA ALA A 28 18.51 -4.72 -0.25
C ALA A 28 17.01 -5.05 -0.34
N ALA A 29 16.28 -4.84 0.75
CA ALA A 29 14.84 -4.83 0.70
C ALA A 29 14.44 -3.68 -0.22
N ALA A 30 13.78 -4.00 -1.33
CA ALA A 30 13.13 -2.99 -2.15
C ALA A 30 12.08 -2.31 -1.26
N GLU A 31 12.30 -1.04 -0.95
CA GLU A 31 11.24 -0.19 -0.41
C GLU A 31 10.08 -0.23 -1.42
N PRO A 32 8.83 -0.37 -0.98
CA PRO A 32 7.70 -0.31 -1.90
C PRO A 32 7.72 1.08 -2.54
N GLY A 33 8.10 1.13 -3.82
CA GLY A 33 8.30 2.35 -4.57
C GLY A 33 7.08 3.26 -4.50
N ALA A 34 7.35 4.56 -4.36
CA ALA A 34 6.37 5.62 -4.52
C ALA A 34 5.82 5.58 -5.95
N GLU A 35 4.72 4.85 -6.14
CA GLU A 35 4.04 4.79 -7.44
C GLU A 35 2.80 5.68 -7.38
N PRO A 36 2.87 6.92 -7.91
CA PRO A 36 1.67 7.71 -8.09
C PRO A 36 0.68 6.94 -8.96
N GLY A 37 -0.60 7.06 -8.62
CA GLY A 37 -1.68 6.56 -9.48
C GLY A 37 -2.43 5.34 -8.96
N THR A 38 -3.23 4.79 -9.86
CA THR A 38 -4.27 3.81 -9.55
C THR A 38 -3.72 2.39 -9.47
N ALA A 39 -4.03 1.67 -8.39
CA ALA A 39 -3.82 0.23 -8.29
C ALA A 39 -5.15 -0.49 -8.04
N GLY A 40 -5.27 -1.68 -8.62
CA GLY A 40 -6.38 -2.59 -8.34
C GLY A 40 -6.09 -3.53 -7.17
N PHE A 41 -7.11 -3.88 -6.41
CA PHE A 41 -7.06 -4.90 -5.36
C PHE A 41 -8.41 -5.59 -5.20
N ASP A 42 -8.41 -6.81 -4.66
CA ASP A 42 -9.66 -7.54 -4.38
C ASP A 42 -10.12 -7.32 -2.95
N VAL A 43 -11.39 -6.91 -2.80
CA VAL A 43 -12.10 -6.96 -1.53
C VAL A 43 -12.62 -8.37 -1.35
N ARG A 44 -12.06 -9.07 -0.35
CA ARG A 44 -12.40 -10.47 -0.06
C ARG A 44 -13.41 -10.54 1.08
N PRO A 45 -14.55 -11.21 0.90
CA PRO A 45 -15.47 -11.49 2.00
C PRO A 45 -14.95 -12.62 2.89
N GLY A 46 -15.59 -12.81 4.04
CA GLY A 46 -15.31 -13.92 4.97
C GLY A 46 -15.23 -13.50 6.43
N GLY A 47 -15.43 -12.21 6.73
CA GLY A 47 -15.36 -11.67 8.09
C GLY A 47 -13.94 -11.40 8.60
N GLU A 48 -12.92 -11.89 7.91
CA GLU A 48 -11.53 -11.57 8.20
C GLU A 48 -11.22 -10.08 7.93
N VAL A 49 -10.26 -9.55 8.68
CA VAL A 49 -9.78 -8.18 8.49
C VAL A 49 -8.66 -8.17 7.46
N HIS A 50 -8.81 -7.33 6.44
CA HIS A 50 -7.80 -7.15 5.40
C HIS A 50 -7.41 -5.69 5.29
N SER A 51 -6.18 -5.46 4.81
CA SER A 51 -5.64 -4.12 4.57
C SER A 51 -4.97 -4.05 3.20
N PHE A 52 -5.17 -2.92 2.52
CA PHE A 52 -4.47 -2.56 1.29
C PHE A 52 -3.91 -1.14 1.44
N SER A 53 -2.69 -0.89 0.98
CA SER A 53 -2.03 0.40 1.16
C SER A 53 -1.36 0.87 -0.12
N ARG A 54 -1.37 2.18 -0.34
CA ARG A 54 -0.59 2.86 -1.38
C ARG A 54 0.15 4.04 -0.77
N SER A 55 1.34 4.29 -1.27
CA SER A 55 2.22 5.36 -0.80
C SER A 55 2.75 6.17 -1.97
N LEU A 56 2.95 7.47 -1.74
CA LEU A 56 3.53 8.41 -2.68
C LEU A 56 4.46 9.33 -1.90
N GLY A 57 5.77 9.07 -1.98
CA GLY A 57 6.77 9.74 -1.14
C GLY A 57 6.49 9.49 0.35
N ASP A 58 6.42 10.57 1.12
CA ASP A 58 6.18 10.54 2.57
C ASP A 58 4.70 10.36 2.95
N TYR A 59 3.81 10.32 1.95
CA TYR A 59 2.37 10.18 2.15
C TYR A 59 1.93 8.74 1.91
N SER A 60 1.00 8.26 2.73
CA SER A 60 0.38 6.96 2.48
C SER A 60 -1.10 6.95 2.85
N CYS A 61 -1.84 6.07 2.18
CA CYS A 61 -3.23 5.79 2.45
C CYS A 61 -3.40 4.27 2.62
N THR A 62 -3.87 3.85 3.79
CA THR A 62 -4.14 2.45 4.11
C THR A 62 -5.63 2.26 4.30
N PHE A 63 -6.23 1.37 3.53
CA PHE A 63 -7.62 0.96 3.66
C PHE A 63 -7.71 -0.40 4.35
N THR A 64 -8.34 -0.45 5.51
CA THR A 64 -8.62 -1.64 6.29
C THR A 64 -10.12 -1.90 6.32
N TYR A 65 -10.52 -3.14 6.07
CA TYR A 65 -11.93 -3.53 6.03
C TYR A 65 -12.16 -4.95 6.55
N SER A 66 -13.41 -5.26 6.88
CA SER A 66 -13.93 -6.62 6.94
C SER A 66 -15.32 -6.62 6.29
N ALA A 67 -15.60 -7.67 5.54
CA ALA A 67 -16.84 -7.80 4.78
C ALA A 67 -17.35 -9.24 4.74
N GLN A 68 -18.65 -9.37 4.52
CA GLN A 68 -19.36 -10.62 4.25
C GLN A 68 -19.92 -10.58 2.82
N GLY A 69 -20.04 -11.74 2.18
CA GLY A 69 -20.52 -11.84 0.80
C GLY A 69 -20.17 -13.17 0.15
N GLY A 70 -20.64 -13.38 -1.08
CA GLY A 70 -20.46 -14.65 -1.81
C GLY A 70 -19.23 -14.71 -2.71
N THR A 71 -18.70 -13.57 -3.15
CA THR A 71 -17.58 -13.50 -4.11
C THR A 71 -16.68 -12.31 -3.82
N ASN A 72 -15.42 -12.39 -4.23
CA ASN A 72 -14.52 -11.24 -4.21
C ASN A 72 -15.04 -10.14 -5.15
N GLU A 73 -14.74 -8.89 -4.81
CA GLU A 73 -14.99 -7.76 -5.70
C GLU A 73 -13.70 -7.03 -6.03
N GLN A 74 -13.53 -6.66 -7.30
CA GLN A 74 -12.38 -5.85 -7.73
C GLN A 74 -12.63 -4.38 -7.40
N TRP A 75 -11.67 -3.79 -6.69
CA TRP A 75 -11.66 -2.40 -6.27
C TRP A 75 -10.39 -1.70 -6.76
N GLN A 76 -10.40 -0.38 -6.70
CA GLN A 76 -9.26 0.45 -7.06
C GLN A 76 -8.97 1.46 -5.96
N MET A 77 -7.68 1.76 -5.79
CA MET A 77 -7.19 2.83 -4.94
C MET A 77 -6.24 3.72 -5.76
N ASN A 78 -6.47 5.02 -5.73
CA ASN A 78 -5.61 6.03 -6.32
C ASN A 78 -5.13 6.97 -5.23
N VAL A 79 -3.82 7.26 -5.26
CA VAL A 79 -3.20 8.29 -4.44
C VAL A 79 -2.49 9.29 -5.34
N GLY A 80 -2.55 10.57 -4.97
CA GLY A 80 -1.96 11.66 -5.74
C GLY A 80 -1.76 12.91 -4.91
N LEU A 81 -0.86 13.78 -5.36
CA LEU A 81 -0.67 15.13 -4.82
C LEU A 81 -1.28 16.16 -5.78
N SER A 82 -1.75 17.27 -5.24
CA SER A 82 -2.12 18.45 -6.03
C SER A 82 -0.90 19.05 -6.73
N GLU A 83 -1.12 19.86 -7.77
CA GLU A 83 -0.04 20.49 -8.54
C GLU A 83 0.89 21.36 -7.68
N ASP A 84 0.34 21.96 -6.61
CA ASP A 84 1.07 22.78 -5.64
C ASP A 84 1.62 21.96 -4.46
N ASN A 85 1.47 20.63 -4.47
CA ASN A 85 1.79 19.71 -3.38
C ASN A 85 1.13 20.05 -2.02
N GLY A 86 0.10 20.91 -2.01
CA GLY A 86 -0.60 21.33 -0.80
C GLY A 86 -1.63 20.32 -0.28
N LEU A 87 -2.10 19.42 -1.15
CA LEU A 87 -3.12 18.42 -0.84
C LEU A 87 -2.69 17.03 -1.31
N PHE A 88 -2.72 16.07 -0.38
CA PHE A 88 -2.70 14.66 -0.66
C PHE A 88 -4.12 14.13 -0.82
N SER A 89 -4.37 13.41 -1.91
CA SER A 89 -5.65 12.82 -2.24
C SER A 89 -5.56 11.30 -2.18
N CYS A 90 -6.57 10.66 -1.58
CA CYS A 90 -6.76 9.22 -1.61
C CYS A 90 -8.20 8.90 -2.00
N SER A 91 -8.36 8.15 -3.09
CA SER A 91 -9.65 7.69 -3.58
C SER A 91 -9.68 6.17 -3.59
N ILE A 92 -10.69 5.56 -3.00
CA ILE A 92 -10.89 4.10 -2.98
C ILE A 92 -12.29 3.83 -3.51
N TRP A 93 -12.46 3.03 -4.55
CA TRP A 93 -13.78 2.81 -5.13
C TRP A 93 -13.92 1.48 -5.84
N ARG A 94 -15.16 1.05 -6.01
CA ARG A 94 -15.54 -0.05 -6.90
C ARG A 94 -15.78 0.50 -8.31
N PRO A 95 -15.00 0.10 -9.33
CA PRO A 95 -15.17 0.61 -10.70
C PRO A 95 -16.54 0.31 -11.32
N GLN A 96 -17.22 -0.74 -10.83
CA GLN A 96 -18.56 -1.12 -11.26
C GLN A 96 -19.70 -0.37 -10.52
N GLY A 97 -19.38 0.61 -9.67
CA GLY A 97 -20.37 1.50 -9.07
C GLY A 97 -20.87 1.07 -7.70
N LYS A 98 -21.74 0.07 -7.63
CA LYS A 98 -22.34 -0.40 -6.37
C LYS A 98 -21.68 -1.69 -5.88
N SER A 99 -21.20 -1.75 -4.65
CA SER A 99 -20.76 -3.00 -4.01
C SER A 99 -21.94 -3.84 -3.54
N TYR A 100 -21.82 -5.16 -3.69
CA TYR A 100 -22.77 -6.12 -3.15
C TYR A 100 -22.25 -6.81 -1.88
N LEU A 101 -21.05 -6.42 -1.42
CA LEU A 101 -20.51 -6.89 -0.15
C LEU A 101 -21.13 -6.15 1.02
N PHE A 102 -21.31 -6.87 2.11
CA PHE A 102 -21.78 -6.33 3.37
C PHE A 102 -20.57 -6.00 4.25
N PHE A 103 -20.18 -4.72 4.28
CA PHE A 103 -19.02 -4.27 5.05
C PHE A 103 -19.36 -4.19 6.53
N THR A 104 -18.80 -5.08 7.35
CA THR A 104 -19.01 -5.05 8.80
C THR A 104 -18.20 -3.93 9.46
N GLN A 105 -17.04 -3.60 8.89
CA GLN A 105 -16.20 -2.48 9.31
C GLN A 105 -15.36 -1.96 8.15
N PHE A 106 -15.11 -0.65 8.15
CA PHE A 106 -14.08 -0.03 7.32
C PHE A 106 -13.35 1.06 8.09
N LYS A 107 -12.09 1.27 7.71
CA LYS A 107 -11.22 2.37 8.14
C LYS A 107 -10.23 2.70 7.04
N ALA A 108 -10.13 3.96 6.67
CA ALA A 108 -9.03 4.50 5.87
C ALA A 108 -8.16 5.38 6.76
N GLU A 109 -6.84 5.16 6.73
CA GLU A 109 -5.84 5.93 7.49
C GLU A 109 -4.89 6.62 6.52
N VAL A 110 -4.65 7.90 6.75
CA VAL A 110 -3.69 8.73 6.01
C VAL A 110 -2.48 9.02 6.89
N LYS A 111 -1.28 8.88 6.32
CA LYS A 111 -0.02 9.28 6.95
C LYS A 111 0.66 10.37 6.14
N GLY A 112 1.42 11.22 6.84
CA GLY A 112 2.14 12.35 6.25
C GLY A 112 1.28 13.60 5.99
N ALA A 113 -0.05 13.51 6.09
CA ALA A 113 -0.97 14.64 5.88
C ALA A 113 -2.15 14.61 6.87
N LYS A 114 -2.85 15.73 7.03
CA LYS A 114 -4.02 15.87 7.91
C LYS A 114 -5.30 15.99 7.10
N ILE A 115 -6.30 15.16 7.39
CA ILE A 115 -7.56 15.13 6.65
C ILE A 115 -8.29 16.47 6.82
N GLU A 116 -8.61 17.11 5.69
CA GLU A 116 -9.41 18.33 5.62
C GLU A 116 -10.84 18.02 5.19
N HIS A 117 -10.99 17.11 4.23
CA HIS A 117 -12.29 16.68 3.74
C HIS A 117 -12.29 15.17 3.47
N ALA A 118 -13.38 14.50 3.86
CA ALA A 118 -13.59 13.10 3.54
C ALA A 118 -15.07 12.81 3.32
N MET A 119 -15.35 11.99 2.31
CA MET A 119 -16.70 11.57 1.92
C MET A 119 -16.73 10.07 1.67
N ALA A 120 -17.82 9.44 2.08
CA ALA A 120 -18.11 8.04 1.84
C ALA A 120 -19.43 7.89 1.08
N TYR A 121 -19.54 6.88 0.24
CA TYR A 121 -20.70 6.66 -0.62
C TYR A 121 -21.12 5.19 -0.60
N SER A 122 -22.44 4.94 -0.47
CA SER A 122 -23.01 3.60 -0.61
C SER A 122 -23.08 3.15 -2.07
N GLN A 123 -23.10 4.10 -3.01
CA GLN A 123 -23.05 3.86 -4.45
C GLN A 123 -22.12 4.88 -5.11
N ALA A 124 -21.23 4.39 -5.97
CA ALA A 124 -20.37 5.25 -6.79
C ALA A 124 -21.02 5.52 -8.17
N ALA A 125 -20.83 6.74 -8.67
CA ALA A 125 -21.29 7.15 -9.99
C ALA A 125 -20.59 6.37 -11.11
N VAL A 126 -21.36 5.66 -11.94
CA VAL A 126 -20.89 4.92 -13.12
C VAL A 126 -21.96 4.98 -14.20
N GLY A 127 -21.60 5.45 -15.39
CA GLY A 127 -22.55 5.63 -16.51
C GLY A 127 -23.67 6.60 -16.14
N ALA A 128 -24.92 6.13 -16.14
CA ALA A 128 -26.09 6.92 -15.77
C ALA A 128 -26.39 6.94 -14.25
N GLN A 129 -25.63 6.20 -13.44
CA GLN A 129 -25.81 6.16 -11.99
C GLN A 129 -25.11 7.33 -11.32
N ASN A 130 -25.74 7.88 -10.27
CA ASN A 130 -25.18 8.95 -9.46
C ASN A 130 -24.51 8.40 -8.19
N ASP A 131 -23.61 9.22 -7.63
CA ASP A 131 -23.05 9.01 -6.30
C ASP A 131 -24.19 9.13 -5.25
N ILE A 132 -24.29 8.16 -4.35
CA ILE A 132 -25.19 8.22 -3.19
C ILE A 132 -24.34 8.32 -1.93
N PRO A 133 -24.25 9.51 -1.29
CA PRO A 133 -23.41 9.69 -0.10
C PRO A 133 -23.99 8.91 1.09
N LEU A 134 -23.09 8.39 1.93
CA LEU A 134 -23.45 7.94 3.27
C LEU A 134 -23.91 9.13 4.11
N LYS A 135 -24.80 8.85 5.06
CA LYS A 135 -25.19 9.89 6.02
C LYS A 135 -24.03 10.19 6.97
N GLN A 136 -23.96 11.42 7.47
CA GLN A 136 -22.88 11.85 8.36
C GLN A 136 -22.82 11.03 9.66
N GLU A 137 -23.94 10.48 10.12
CA GLU A 137 -23.96 9.61 11.30
C GLU A 137 -23.40 8.20 11.07
N GLU A 138 -23.18 7.78 9.81
CA GLU A 138 -22.71 6.44 9.46
C GLU A 138 -21.20 6.29 9.51
N PHE A 139 -20.46 7.39 9.52
CA PHE A 139 -19.00 7.39 9.56
C PHE A 139 -18.48 8.57 10.40
N GLU A 140 -17.21 8.50 10.73
CA GLU A 140 -16.50 9.54 11.45
C GLU A 140 -15.19 9.87 10.74
N VAL A 141 -14.76 11.11 10.91
CA VAL A 141 -13.53 11.65 10.34
C VAL A 141 -12.73 12.23 11.50
N THR A 142 -11.49 11.79 11.65
CA THR A 142 -10.51 12.34 12.59
C THR A 142 -9.42 13.07 11.79
N GLU A 143 -8.36 13.55 12.46
CA GLU A 143 -7.24 14.21 11.78
C GLU A 143 -6.55 13.32 10.74
N THR A 144 -6.60 11.99 10.90
CA THR A 144 -5.86 11.05 10.04
C THR A 144 -6.67 9.84 9.61
N THR A 145 -7.89 9.65 10.12
CA THR A 145 -8.69 8.46 9.83
C THR A 145 -10.11 8.78 9.40
N VAL A 146 -10.65 7.95 8.53
CA VAL A 146 -12.08 7.90 8.17
C VAL A 146 -12.57 6.49 8.46
N SER A 147 -13.49 6.33 9.40
CA SER A 147 -13.98 5.01 9.83
C SER A 147 -15.50 4.97 9.88
N HIS A 148 -16.05 3.77 9.71
CA HIS A 148 -17.47 3.54 9.98
C HIS A 148 -17.81 3.82 11.46
N ARG A 149 -19.06 4.20 11.72
CA ARG A 149 -19.62 4.27 13.08
C ARG A 149 -20.40 3.01 13.39
N GLU A 150 -19.97 2.31 14.44
CA GLU A 150 -20.62 1.09 14.90
C GLU A 150 -22.11 1.33 15.24
N GLY A 151 -22.96 0.41 14.78
CA GLY A 151 -24.41 0.48 14.99
C GLY A 151 -25.15 1.56 14.18
N LYS A 152 -24.44 2.41 13.42
CA LYS A 152 -25.05 3.41 12.53
C LYS A 152 -24.79 3.12 11.06
N PHE A 153 -23.60 2.65 10.73
CA PHE A 153 -23.22 2.29 9.37
C PHE A 153 -24.11 1.17 8.83
N ARG A 154 -24.69 1.37 7.63
CA ARG A 154 -25.61 0.43 7.02
C ARG A 154 -24.94 -0.64 6.16
N PHE A 155 -23.65 -0.88 6.38
CA PHE A 155 -22.87 -1.95 5.73
C PHE A 155 -22.68 -1.81 4.21
N GLU A 156 -23.11 -0.69 3.63
CA GLU A 156 -22.98 -0.39 2.21
C GLU A 156 -21.82 0.59 2.00
N LEU A 157 -20.75 0.16 1.32
CA LEU A 157 -19.66 1.03 0.91
C LEU A 157 -19.28 0.73 -0.53
N SER A 158 -19.14 1.79 -1.33
CA SER A 158 -18.74 1.68 -2.73
C SER A 158 -17.63 2.65 -3.13
N LYS A 159 -17.47 3.75 -2.39
CA LYS A 159 -16.44 4.77 -2.66
C LYS A 159 -16.11 5.56 -1.40
N LEU A 160 -14.82 5.85 -1.23
CA LEU A 160 -14.25 6.76 -0.24
C LEU A 160 -13.39 7.78 -0.98
N LEU A 161 -13.57 9.05 -0.65
CA LEU A 161 -12.74 10.16 -1.11
C LEU A 161 -12.16 10.86 0.10
N ILE A 162 -10.85 11.07 0.10
CA ILE A 162 -10.12 11.74 1.18
C ILE A 162 -9.21 12.78 0.56
N ALA A 163 -9.32 14.02 1.05
CA ALA A 163 -8.40 15.11 0.78
C ALA A 163 -7.75 15.52 2.10
N ALA A 164 -6.44 15.42 2.15
CA ALA A 164 -5.63 15.70 3.32
C ALA A 164 -4.60 16.79 3.02
N LYS A 165 -4.53 17.79 3.87
CA LYS A 165 -3.57 18.89 3.79
C LYS A 165 -2.18 18.41 4.15
N THR A 166 -1.23 18.66 3.27
CA THR A 166 0.18 18.38 3.51
C THR A 166 0.77 19.43 4.49
N PRO A 167 1.76 19.07 5.31
CA PRO A 167 2.52 20.05 6.07
C PRO A 167 3.25 20.97 5.08
N ARG A 168 2.97 22.27 5.11
CA ARG A 168 3.79 23.23 4.36
C ARG A 168 5.12 23.40 5.08
N ASP A 169 6.21 23.08 4.38
CA ASP A 169 7.56 23.40 4.81
C ASP A 169 7.87 24.82 4.32
N GLU A 170 7.65 25.80 5.17
CA GLU A 170 8.02 27.20 4.92
C GLU A 170 9.50 27.34 5.34
N LEU A 171 10.42 26.93 4.46
CA LEU A 171 11.86 26.98 4.67
C LEU A 171 12.50 28.20 3.98
#